data_AF-A0A8K0LYA1-F1
#
_entry.id   AF-A0A8K0LYA1-F1
#
_cell.length_a   1.000
_cell.length_b   1.000
_cell.length_c   1.000
_cell.angle_alpha   90.00
_cell.angle_beta   90.00
_cell.angle_gamma   90.00
#
_symmetry.space_group_name_H-M   'P 1'
#
loop_
_entity.id
_entity.type
_entity.pdbx_description
1 polymer ?
#
loop_
_entity_poly.entity_id
_entity_poly.type
_entity_poly.pdbx_seq_one_letter_code
_entity_poly.pdbx_strand_id
1 'polypeptide(L)'
;ARASLQPMEFSLLIEGGDAAHAAVVRGSYDYYNPGGEPTGYVDGLLASYLITEAYKWQPLLLQTVNAPVGYSQDTAIPEHVPNIEIVHDETTGLAILFDADTHLPHIIRSYEDHPFYGPSTHDLLVHSYTEVNGVQFPQRFRTIYNGRNVIGDYVADQVLVNSQLPADFFSKPGNGTIPERSVPILDSEYSFAEIGETSANFIWAGPYTHTFADLEAATTQPFEDIPGLWIMSLTMRQAVVELEDGSVIVLDAPPHQSKLVLQWVRERLGKNVTHVWVIRPTHHHHDHAFGVVDFVAAGAKVIAPEHAANYYSNLNLTADQMVTYKRGGSLVLKDSQTQLALVDMQATLHSEDHGYAILLPACPTANSPTAIFEADHGNLALIDAFDHGLLQELFDNLVHDKVALNAHLFPAHGPDANLTSFLSPAGFKYPDFSPLDFIHNQPSC
;
A
#
# COMPACT_ATOMS: atom_id res chain seq x y z
N ALA A 1 18.08 -10.03 -11.30
CA ALA A 1 17.86 -9.23 -12.53
C ALA A 1 16.44 -8.70 -12.43
N ARG A 2 16.20 -7.39 -12.54
CA ARG A 2 14.83 -6.85 -12.43
C ARG A 2 13.94 -7.54 -13.47
N ALA A 3 12.74 -7.94 -13.07
CA ALA A 3 11.81 -8.64 -13.95
C ALA A 3 11.61 -7.83 -15.24
N SER A 4 11.77 -8.48 -16.39
CA SER A 4 11.44 -7.88 -17.69
C SER A 4 9.93 -7.92 -17.85
N LEU A 5 9.27 -6.85 -17.43
CA LEU A 5 7.82 -6.74 -17.57
C LEU A 5 7.44 -6.56 -19.02
N GLN A 6 6.45 -7.33 -19.46
CA GLN A 6 5.85 -7.10 -20.76
C GLN A 6 5.08 -5.77 -20.74
N PRO A 7 5.10 -4.98 -21.82
CA PRO A 7 4.25 -3.82 -21.93
C PRO A 7 2.78 -4.22 -21.74
N MET A 8 2.06 -3.51 -20.86
CA MET A 8 0.62 -3.63 -20.75
C MET A 8 -0.02 -2.74 -21.82
N GLU A 9 -0.76 -3.35 -22.75
CA GLU A 9 -1.53 -2.64 -23.75
C GLU A 9 -3.00 -2.73 -23.40
N PHE A 10 -3.61 -1.60 -23.04
CA PHE A 10 -5.03 -1.54 -22.74
C PHE A 10 -5.65 -0.20 -23.15
N SER A 11 -6.98 -0.16 -23.17
CA SER A 11 -7.74 1.07 -23.42
C SER A 11 -8.84 1.23 -22.37
N LEU A 12 -8.90 2.42 -21.79
CA LEU A 12 -9.93 2.84 -20.84
C LEU A 12 -10.96 3.73 -21.53
N LEU A 13 -12.23 3.49 -21.23
CA LEU A 13 -13.33 4.41 -21.48
C LEU A 13 -13.74 5.01 -20.13
N ILE A 14 -13.77 6.34 -20.04
CA ILE A 14 -14.20 7.07 -18.85
C ILE A 14 -15.26 8.09 -19.28
N GLU A 15 -16.43 8.05 -18.65
CA GLU A 15 -17.54 8.96 -18.89
C GLU A 15 -17.96 9.58 -17.54
N GLY A 16 -18.07 10.90 -17.48
CA GLY A 16 -18.57 11.64 -16.31
C GLY A 16 -20.05 12.04 -16.45
N GLY A 17 -20.61 12.72 -15.43
CA GLY A 17 -21.99 13.23 -15.43
C GLY A 17 -23.04 12.21 -14.98
N ASP A 18 -24.29 12.38 -15.42
CA ASP A 18 -25.46 11.61 -14.92
C ASP A 18 -25.39 10.10 -15.23
N ALA A 19 -24.59 9.70 -16.23
CA ALA A 19 -24.38 8.30 -16.63
C ALA A 19 -22.91 7.88 -16.46
N ALA A 20 -22.26 8.40 -15.41
CA ALA A 20 -20.84 8.23 -15.21
C ALA A 20 -20.43 6.77 -14.99
N HIS A 21 -19.29 6.38 -15.57
CA HIS A 21 -18.67 5.06 -15.43
C HIS A 21 -17.24 5.07 -15.96
N ALA A 22 -16.46 4.05 -15.58
CA ALA A 22 -15.20 3.73 -16.20
C ALA A 22 -15.14 2.23 -16.56
N ALA A 23 -14.47 1.91 -17.67
CA ALA A 23 -14.34 0.54 -18.13
C ALA A 23 -13.05 0.33 -18.93
N VAL A 24 -12.42 -0.83 -18.74
CA VAL A 24 -11.38 -1.32 -19.64
C VAL A 24 -12.07 -2.01 -20.80
N VAL A 25 -11.93 -1.43 -21.99
CA VAL A 25 -12.64 -1.86 -23.21
C VAL A 25 -11.77 -2.71 -24.13
N ARG A 26 -10.44 -2.65 -23.98
CA ARG A 26 -9.47 -3.41 -24.79
C ARG A 26 -8.25 -3.76 -23.95
N GLY A 27 -7.68 -4.94 -24.21
CA GLY A 27 -6.47 -5.43 -23.55
C GLY A 27 -6.65 -5.62 -22.04
N SER A 28 -5.55 -5.68 -21.30
CA SER A 28 -5.55 -5.95 -19.86
C SER A 28 -4.65 -4.97 -19.12
N TYR A 29 -5.16 -4.46 -18.00
CA TYR A 29 -4.39 -3.68 -17.04
C TYR A 29 -3.95 -4.54 -15.83
N ASP A 30 -4.20 -5.86 -15.88
CA ASP A 30 -3.68 -6.82 -14.91
C ASP A 30 -2.20 -7.06 -15.19
N TYR A 31 -1.36 -6.65 -14.25
CA TYR A 31 0.08 -6.80 -14.29
C TYR A 31 0.54 -8.26 -14.43
N TYR A 32 -0.20 -9.20 -13.86
CA TYR A 32 0.11 -10.63 -13.93
C TYR A 32 -0.45 -11.30 -15.19
N ASN A 33 -1.32 -10.60 -15.92
CA ASN A 33 -1.91 -11.08 -17.18
C ASN A 33 -2.00 -9.94 -18.21
N PRO A 34 -0.86 -9.39 -18.68
CA PRO A 34 -0.83 -8.23 -19.57
C PRO A 34 -1.43 -8.51 -20.95
N GLY A 35 -1.48 -9.79 -21.37
CA GLY A 35 -2.12 -10.23 -22.61
C GLY A 35 -3.57 -10.70 -22.45
N GLY A 36 -4.18 -10.43 -21.30
CA GLY A 36 -5.55 -10.85 -20.98
C GLY A 36 -6.63 -10.13 -21.78
N GLU A 37 -7.84 -10.66 -21.69
CA GLU A 37 -9.05 -10.03 -22.22
C GLU A 37 -9.46 -8.80 -21.37
N PRO A 38 -10.26 -7.86 -21.92
CA PRO A 38 -10.74 -6.71 -21.18
C PRO A 38 -11.54 -7.10 -19.94
N THR A 39 -11.15 -6.52 -18.81
CA THR A 39 -11.83 -6.74 -17.53
C THR A 39 -13.23 -6.13 -17.48
N GLY A 40 -13.54 -5.18 -18.37
CA GLY A 40 -14.82 -4.49 -18.43
C GLY A 40 -14.93 -3.34 -17.44
N TYR A 41 -16.14 -3.10 -16.93
CA TYR A 41 -16.39 -2.01 -15.97
C TYR A 41 -15.59 -2.20 -14.68
N VAL A 42 -14.95 -1.11 -14.22
CA VAL A 42 -14.30 -1.07 -12.91
C VAL A 42 -15.35 -0.89 -11.81
N ASP A 43 -14.99 -1.08 -10.54
CA ASP A 43 -15.86 -0.80 -9.42
C ASP A 43 -16.11 0.71 -9.25
N GLY A 44 -17.18 1.07 -8.53
CA GLY A 44 -17.62 2.44 -8.35
C GLY A 44 -16.62 3.36 -7.63
N LEU A 45 -15.75 2.83 -6.77
CA LEU A 45 -14.74 3.65 -6.08
C LEU A 45 -13.63 4.05 -7.05
N LEU A 46 -13.10 3.07 -7.78
CA LEU A 46 -12.10 3.33 -8.82
C LEU A 46 -12.68 4.19 -9.95
N ALA A 47 -13.95 3.99 -10.33
CA ALA A 47 -14.62 4.82 -11.32
C ALA A 47 -14.64 6.30 -10.88
N SER A 48 -15.02 6.61 -9.64
CA SER A 48 -15.02 7.97 -9.10
C SER A 48 -13.63 8.62 -9.14
N TYR A 49 -12.60 7.86 -8.75
CA TYR A 49 -11.22 8.32 -8.81
C TYR A 49 -10.78 8.62 -10.25
N LEU A 50 -10.97 7.67 -11.17
CA LEU A 50 -10.59 7.83 -12.58
C LEU A 50 -11.32 8.98 -13.28
N ILE A 51 -12.59 9.21 -12.94
CA ILE A 51 -13.35 10.36 -13.45
C ILE A 51 -12.73 11.68 -12.98
N THR A 52 -12.35 11.75 -11.70
CA THR A 52 -11.71 12.94 -11.13
C THR A 52 -10.38 13.23 -11.83
N GLU A 53 -9.55 12.21 -12.04
CA GLU A 53 -8.30 12.34 -12.79
C GLU A 53 -8.53 12.70 -14.26
N ALA A 54 -9.56 12.14 -14.90
CA ALA A 54 -9.90 12.45 -16.29
C ALA A 54 -10.30 13.94 -16.46
N TYR A 55 -10.99 14.54 -15.49
CA TYR A 55 -11.28 15.98 -15.52
C TYR A 55 -10.00 16.82 -15.50
N LYS A 56 -8.97 16.43 -14.73
CA LYS A 56 -7.68 17.13 -14.73
C LYS A 56 -7.00 17.11 -16.10
N TRP A 57 -7.22 16.04 -16.86
CA TRP A 57 -6.59 15.86 -18.17
C TRP A 57 -7.40 16.47 -19.31
N GLN A 58 -8.57 17.03 -19.04
CA GLN A 58 -9.48 17.52 -20.07
C GLN A 58 -8.86 18.70 -20.83
N PRO A 59 -8.63 18.60 -22.15
CA PRO A 59 -8.06 19.70 -22.92
C PRO A 59 -8.94 20.96 -22.96
N LEU A 60 -10.23 20.78 -22.68
CA LEU A 60 -11.24 21.84 -22.60
C LEU A 60 -11.62 22.17 -21.15
N LEU A 61 -10.76 21.86 -20.18
CA LEU A 61 -11.01 22.05 -18.74
C LEU A 61 -11.55 23.46 -18.44
N LEU A 62 -10.96 24.50 -19.02
CA LEU A 62 -11.37 25.89 -18.81
C LEU A 62 -12.75 26.23 -19.38
N GLN A 63 -13.27 25.44 -20.34
CA GLN A 63 -14.63 25.59 -20.85
C GLN A 63 -15.66 24.87 -19.96
N THR A 64 -15.21 23.85 -19.23
CA THR A 64 -16.09 23.06 -18.34
C THR A 64 -16.16 23.58 -16.93
N VAL A 65 -15.13 24.30 -16.46
CA VAL A 65 -15.17 25.01 -15.19
C VAL A 65 -16.13 26.19 -15.31
N ASN A 66 -17.33 26.00 -14.73
CA ASN A 66 -18.41 26.97 -14.78
C ASN A 66 -18.56 27.64 -13.41
N ALA A 67 -17.49 28.26 -12.90
CA ALA A 67 -17.49 28.89 -11.59
C ALA A 67 -17.61 30.43 -11.74
N PRO A 68 -18.47 31.12 -10.95
CA PRO A 68 -18.27 32.54 -10.69
C PRO A 68 -16.89 32.68 -10.04
N VAL A 69 -16.03 33.54 -10.60
CA VAL A 69 -14.63 33.69 -10.19
C VAL A 69 -14.53 34.03 -8.70
N GLY A 70 -14.40 33.00 -7.86
CA GLY A 70 -14.10 33.10 -6.45
C GLY A 70 -12.59 33.05 -6.30
N TYR A 71 -11.96 34.21 -6.13
CA TYR A 71 -10.56 34.29 -5.75
C TYR A 71 -10.41 33.73 -4.33
N SER A 72 -10.07 32.45 -4.22
CA SER A 72 -9.56 31.88 -2.98
C SER A 72 -8.04 31.97 -3.05
N GLN A 73 -7.45 32.89 -2.29
CA GLN A 73 -6.01 32.90 -2.05
C GLN A 73 -5.73 31.77 -1.05
N ASP A 74 -5.66 30.53 -1.54
CA ASP A 74 -5.36 29.39 -0.68
C ASP A 74 -3.87 29.43 -0.32
N THR A 75 -3.55 29.46 0.97
CA THR A 75 -2.19 29.68 1.50
C THR A 75 -1.27 28.47 1.38
N ALA A 76 -1.72 27.40 0.71
CA ALA A 76 -0.98 26.17 0.46
C ALA A 76 -0.37 26.09 -0.96
N ILE A 77 -0.12 27.23 -1.61
CA ILE A 77 0.72 27.29 -2.82
C ILE A 77 2.18 27.07 -2.36
N PRO A 78 2.98 26.24 -3.03
CA PRO A 78 4.41 26.11 -2.72
C PRO A 78 5.05 27.50 -2.63
N GLU A 79 5.88 27.74 -1.61
CA GLU A 79 6.54 29.03 -1.29
C GLU A 79 7.38 29.65 -2.45
N HIS A 80 7.42 29.02 -3.62
CA HIS A 80 8.35 29.32 -4.71
C HIS A 80 7.70 29.86 -5.99
N VAL A 81 6.37 30.08 -6.03
CA VAL A 81 5.74 30.73 -7.19
C VAL A 81 4.94 31.97 -6.77
N PRO A 82 5.54 33.18 -6.85
CA PRO A 82 4.81 34.40 -6.56
C PRO A 82 3.77 34.69 -7.67
N ASN A 83 2.58 35.13 -7.27
CA ASN A 83 1.49 35.62 -8.13
C ASN A 83 0.82 34.58 -9.04
N ILE A 84 0.21 33.55 -8.47
CA ILE A 84 -0.65 32.63 -9.23
C ILE A 84 -2.12 33.05 -9.09
N GLU A 85 -2.80 33.25 -10.21
CA GLU A 85 -4.27 33.29 -10.26
C GLU A 85 -4.81 31.88 -10.02
N ILE A 86 -5.83 31.74 -9.16
CA ILE A 86 -6.43 30.46 -8.82
C ILE A 86 -7.92 30.51 -9.15
N VAL A 87 -8.39 29.51 -9.88
CA VAL A 87 -9.81 29.26 -10.12
C VAL A 87 -10.19 27.95 -9.44
N HIS A 88 -11.15 28.02 -8.51
CA HIS A 88 -11.70 26.84 -7.87
C HIS A 88 -13.05 26.49 -8.51
N ASP A 89 -13.19 25.25 -8.95
CA ASP A 89 -14.45 24.71 -9.44
C ASP A 89 -15.13 23.89 -8.33
N GLU A 90 -16.19 24.44 -7.75
CA GLU A 90 -16.97 23.74 -6.72
C GLU A 90 -17.66 22.47 -7.25
N THR A 91 -17.88 22.36 -8.57
CA THR A 91 -18.56 21.21 -9.18
C THR A 91 -17.66 19.98 -9.23
N THR A 92 -16.39 20.18 -9.60
CA THR A 92 -15.40 19.11 -9.70
C THR A 92 -14.49 19.00 -8.47
N GLY A 93 -14.49 20.02 -7.60
CA GLY A 93 -13.59 20.11 -6.44
C GLY A 93 -12.13 20.38 -6.82
N LEU A 94 -11.88 20.82 -8.06
CA LEU A 94 -10.54 21.09 -8.58
C LEU A 94 -10.16 22.56 -8.43
N ALA A 95 -8.90 22.80 -8.09
CA ALA A 95 -8.28 24.12 -8.14
C ALA A 95 -7.29 24.20 -9.31
N ILE A 96 -7.43 25.22 -10.15
CA ILE A 96 -6.56 25.47 -11.30
C ILE A 96 -5.72 26.70 -11.00
N LEU A 97 -4.40 26.52 -11.03
CA LEU A 97 -3.40 27.54 -10.79
C LEU A 97 -2.76 27.89 -12.13
N PHE A 98 -2.77 29.17 -12.49
CA PHE A 98 -2.25 29.66 -13.78
C PHE A 98 -0.82 30.17 -13.66
N ASP A 99 -0.02 29.93 -14.70
CA ASP A 99 1.28 30.55 -14.86
C ASP A 99 1.13 32.05 -15.14
N ALA A 100 1.88 32.88 -14.40
CA ALA A 100 1.72 34.33 -14.42
C ALA A 100 2.12 34.98 -15.76
N ASP A 101 3.02 34.34 -16.52
CA ASP A 101 3.57 34.89 -17.76
C ASP A 101 2.75 34.44 -18.98
N THR A 102 2.35 33.17 -19.01
CA THR A 102 1.63 32.56 -20.14
C THR A 102 0.12 32.58 -19.97
N HIS A 103 -0.38 32.80 -18.74
CA HIS A 103 -1.80 32.68 -18.36
C HIS A 103 -2.41 31.31 -18.71
N LEU A 104 -1.59 30.28 -18.89
CA LEU A 104 -2.02 28.91 -19.11
C LEU A 104 -2.09 28.16 -17.78
N PRO A 105 -2.92 27.10 -17.68
CA PRO A 105 -2.89 26.23 -16.51
C PRO A 105 -1.47 25.73 -16.25
N HIS A 106 -1.06 25.70 -14.99
CA HIS A 106 0.24 25.21 -14.60
C HIS A 106 0.14 24.09 -13.57
N ILE A 107 -0.77 24.21 -12.61
CA ILE A 107 -1.05 23.19 -11.61
C ILE A 107 -2.56 22.98 -11.57
N ILE A 108 -2.99 21.73 -11.66
CA ILE A 108 -4.38 21.31 -11.50
C ILE A 108 -4.43 20.43 -10.25
N ARG A 109 -5.01 20.96 -9.18
CA ARG A 109 -4.98 20.41 -7.84
C ARG A 109 -6.31 19.75 -7.50
N SER A 110 -6.25 18.54 -6.96
CA SER A 110 -7.33 17.98 -6.14
C SER A 110 -6.89 17.91 -4.68
N TYR A 111 -7.88 17.91 -3.80
CA TYR A 111 -7.70 17.72 -2.37
C TYR A 111 -8.15 16.32 -2.00
N GLU A 112 -7.40 15.67 -1.13
CA GLU A 112 -7.68 14.34 -0.61
C GLU A 112 -7.17 14.22 0.82
N ASP A 113 -7.58 13.17 1.52
CA ASP A 113 -7.14 12.91 2.89
C ASP A 113 -6.33 11.61 2.91
N HIS A 114 -5.05 11.72 3.25
CA HIS A 114 -4.14 10.60 3.28
C HIS A 114 -4.03 10.04 4.69
N PRO A 115 -4.18 8.72 4.94
CA PRO A 115 -4.17 8.15 6.29
C PRO A 115 -2.97 8.58 7.16
N PHE A 116 -1.78 8.72 6.55
CA PHE A 116 -0.57 9.20 7.23
C PHE A 116 -0.27 10.70 7.12
N TYR A 117 -0.60 11.37 6.01
CA TYR A 117 -0.24 12.78 5.82
C TYR A 117 -1.38 13.74 6.22
N GLY A 118 -2.57 13.20 6.46
CA GLY A 118 -3.80 13.96 6.65
C GLY A 118 -4.20 14.69 5.37
N PRO A 119 -4.85 15.87 5.49
CA PRO A 119 -5.26 16.69 4.36
C PRO A 119 -4.07 16.97 3.43
N SER A 120 -4.18 16.47 2.21
CA SER A 120 -3.12 16.41 1.22
C SER A 120 -3.57 16.96 -0.12
N THR A 121 -2.60 17.43 -0.91
CA THR A 121 -2.80 17.96 -2.26
C THR A 121 -2.22 17.00 -3.27
N HIS A 122 -3.05 16.60 -4.23
CA HIS A 122 -2.66 15.78 -5.37
C HIS A 122 -2.62 16.64 -6.65
N ASP A 123 -1.42 17.15 -6.94
CA ASP A 123 -1.18 18.17 -7.96
C ASP A 123 -0.75 17.54 -9.28
N LEU A 124 -1.47 17.86 -10.36
CA LEU A 124 -1.00 17.63 -11.73
C LEU A 124 -0.36 18.91 -12.27
N LEU A 125 0.96 18.92 -12.34
CA LEU A 125 1.74 19.98 -12.95
C LEU A 125 1.84 19.74 -14.47
N VAL A 126 1.40 20.73 -15.24
CA VAL A 126 1.39 20.72 -16.70
C VAL A 126 2.22 21.86 -17.26
N HIS A 127 3.05 21.57 -18.26
CA HIS A 127 3.86 22.58 -18.92
C HIS A 127 4.32 22.16 -20.33
N SER A 128 5.13 23.02 -20.96
CA SER A 128 5.62 22.83 -22.33
C SER A 128 4.47 22.70 -23.34
N TYR A 129 3.66 23.75 -23.43
CA TYR A 129 2.49 23.75 -24.29
C TYR A 129 2.86 23.79 -25.77
N THR A 130 2.06 23.08 -26.58
CA THR A 130 2.07 23.16 -28.05
C THR A 130 0.69 23.55 -28.56
N GLU A 131 0.64 24.38 -29.59
CA GLU A 131 -0.62 24.74 -30.23
C GLU A 131 -1.03 23.65 -31.23
N VAL A 132 -2.28 23.16 -31.11
CA VAL A 132 -2.89 22.24 -32.07
C VAL A 132 -4.30 22.74 -32.38
N ASN A 133 -4.56 23.10 -33.64
CA ASN A 133 -5.85 23.63 -34.09
C ASN A 133 -6.39 24.80 -33.25
N GLY A 134 -5.51 25.69 -32.78
CA GLY A 134 -5.86 26.87 -31.98
C GLY A 134 -6.10 26.60 -30.49
N VAL A 135 -5.83 25.38 -30.01
CA VAL A 135 -5.88 25.02 -28.58
C VAL A 135 -4.47 24.73 -28.09
N GLN A 136 -4.12 25.23 -26.91
CA GLN A 136 -2.84 24.97 -26.25
C GLN A 136 -2.92 23.63 -25.50
N PHE A 137 -2.13 22.64 -25.91
CA PHE A 137 -2.05 21.32 -25.28
C PHE A 137 -0.73 21.17 -24.50
N PRO A 138 -0.77 20.75 -23.22
CA PRO A 138 0.45 20.48 -22.48
C PRO A 138 1.17 19.24 -23.03
N GLN A 139 2.50 19.26 -23.09
CA GLN A 139 3.31 18.12 -23.52
C GLN A 139 3.99 17.40 -22.36
N ARG A 140 4.15 18.02 -21.19
CA ARG A 140 4.73 17.36 -20.02
C ARG A 140 3.78 17.41 -18.85
N PHE A 141 3.64 16.26 -18.21
CA PHE A 141 2.73 16.01 -17.11
C PHE A 141 3.56 15.46 -15.96
N ARG A 142 3.47 16.11 -14.82
CA ARG A 142 4.13 15.67 -13.60
C ARG A 142 3.13 15.66 -12.47
N THR A 143 2.98 14.51 -11.85
CA THR A 143 2.13 14.37 -10.66
C THR A 143 2.99 14.56 -9.42
N ILE A 144 2.61 15.52 -8.59
CA ILE A 144 3.32 15.91 -7.37
C ILE A 144 2.37 15.80 -6.19
N TYR A 145 2.76 15.01 -5.20
CA TYR A 145 2.06 14.87 -3.94
C TYR A 145 2.61 15.86 -2.90
N ASN A 146 1.73 16.60 -2.23
CA ASN A 146 2.06 17.56 -1.17
C ASN A 146 3.19 18.54 -1.55
N GLY A 147 3.27 18.91 -2.82
CA GLY A 147 4.28 19.83 -3.37
C GLY A 147 5.74 19.34 -3.28
N ARG A 148 5.99 18.09 -2.89
CA ARG A 148 7.34 17.56 -2.59
C ARG A 148 7.65 16.23 -3.25
N ASN A 149 6.68 15.31 -3.28
CA ASN A 149 6.92 13.95 -3.75
C ASN A 149 6.47 13.82 -5.20
N VAL A 150 7.40 13.59 -6.13
CA VAL A 150 7.06 13.34 -7.53
C VAL A 150 6.70 11.86 -7.68
N ILE A 151 5.43 11.59 -8.02
CA ILE A 151 4.92 10.22 -8.17
C ILE A 151 4.78 9.79 -9.64
N GLY A 152 4.74 10.76 -10.56
CA GLY A 152 4.75 10.50 -12.00
C GLY A 152 5.37 11.64 -12.78
N ASP A 153 6.11 11.33 -13.84
CA ASP A 153 6.61 12.31 -14.81
C ASP A 153 6.63 11.66 -16.19
N TYR A 154 5.79 12.16 -17.10
CA TYR A 154 5.73 11.67 -18.46
C TYR A 154 5.61 12.81 -19.46
N VAL A 155 6.03 12.51 -20.69
CA VAL A 155 5.98 13.44 -21.83
C VAL A 155 5.10 12.84 -22.91
N ALA A 156 4.13 13.63 -23.37
CA ALA A 156 3.36 13.33 -24.56
C ALA A 156 4.23 13.67 -25.78
N ASP A 157 4.66 12.62 -26.49
CA ASP A 157 5.49 12.75 -27.71
C ASP A 157 4.71 13.39 -28.86
N GLN A 158 3.40 13.08 -28.97
CA GLN A 158 2.53 13.59 -30.02
C GLN A 158 1.11 13.85 -29.52
N VAL A 159 0.48 14.89 -30.06
CA VAL A 159 -0.94 15.21 -29.86
C VAL A 159 -1.65 15.04 -31.19
N LEU A 160 -2.54 14.05 -31.27
CA LEU A 160 -3.30 13.74 -32.48
C LEU A 160 -4.76 14.15 -32.28
N VAL A 161 -5.29 14.95 -33.20
CA VAL A 161 -6.69 15.44 -33.16
C VAL A 161 -7.49 14.82 -34.29
N ASN A 162 -8.69 14.33 -33.97
CA ASN A 162 -9.60 13.66 -34.92
C ASN A 162 -8.96 12.46 -35.64
N SER A 163 -8.11 11.72 -34.93
CA SER A 163 -7.56 10.45 -35.40
C SER A 163 -8.67 9.49 -35.84
N GLN A 164 -8.49 8.85 -36.99
CA GLN A 164 -9.42 7.84 -37.48
C GLN A 164 -9.28 6.58 -36.62
N LEU A 165 -10.13 6.44 -35.62
CA LEU A 165 -10.25 5.23 -34.81
C LEU A 165 -11.39 4.35 -35.36
N PRO A 166 -11.28 3.01 -35.23
CA PRO A 166 -12.40 2.11 -35.49
C PRO A 166 -13.67 2.56 -34.74
N ALA A 167 -14.83 2.46 -35.38
CA ALA A 167 -16.10 2.92 -34.80
C ALA A 167 -16.46 2.22 -33.48
N ASP A 168 -15.95 1.00 -33.28
CA ASP A 168 -16.17 0.17 -32.12
C ASP A 168 -15.06 0.31 -31.05
N PHE A 169 -14.05 1.15 -31.26
CA PHE A 169 -12.85 1.21 -30.40
C PHE A 169 -13.17 1.45 -28.92
N PHE A 170 -14.16 2.31 -28.63
CA PHE A 170 -14.64 2.63 -27.28
C PHE A 170 -16.05 2.08 -27.04
N SER A 171 -16.40 0.93 -27.62
CA SER A 171 -17.71 0.31 -27.40
C SER A 171 -17.89 -0.06 -25.94
N LYS A 172 -19.01 0.35 -25.34
CA LYS A 172 -19.33 0.03 -23.95
C LYS A 172 -19.47 -1.49 -23.75
N PRO A 173 -18.88 -2.08 -22.69
CA PRO A 173 -19.07 -3.50 -22.39
C PRO A 173 -20.54 -3.83 -22.13
N GLY A 174 -20.93 -5.08 -22.40
CA GLY A 174 -22.26 -5.61 -22.04
C GLY A 174 -23.44 -4.85 -22.67
N ASN A 175 -23.31 -4.40 -23.92
CA ASN A 175 -24.31 -3.58 -24.63
C ASN A 175 -24.66 -2.26 -23.93
N GLY A 176 -23.73 -1.69 -23.15
CA GLY A 176 -23.93 -0.42 -22.46
C GLY A 176 -24.75 -0.51 -21.17
N THR A 177 -25.03 -1.71 -20.67
CA THR A 177 -25.64 -1.87 -19.34
C THR A 177 -24.54 -1.75 -18.28
N ILE A 178 -24.60 -0.70 -17.48
CA ILE A 178 -23.66 -0.45 -16.39
C ILE A 178 -24.10 -1.26 -15.16
N PRO A 179 -23.25 -2.15 -14.62
CA PRO A 179 -23.54 -2.85 -13.37
C PRO A 179 -23.69 -1.88 -12.19
N GLU A 180 -24.59 -2.18 -11.24
CA GLU A 180 -24.79 -1.35 -10.04
C GLU A 180 -23.49 -1.11 -9.25
N ARG A 181 -22.65 -2.14 -9.10
CA ARG A 181 -21.33 -2.06 -8.45
C ARG A 181 -20.32 -1.13 -9.14
N SER A 182 -20.60 -0.74 -10.37
CA SER A 182 -19.72 0.08 -11.23
C SER A 182 -20.22 1.51 -11.36
N VAL A 183 -21.36 1.83 -10.72
CA VAL A 183 -21.83 3.21 -10.59
C VAL A 183 -20.86 3.94 -9.65
N PRO A 184 -20.33 5.12 -10.04
CA PRO A 184 -19.41 5.88 -9.22
C PRO A 184 -19.98 6.19 -7.82
N ILE A 185 -19.20 5.87 -6.80
CA ILE A 185 -19.52 6.15 -5.39
C ILE A 185 -18.34 6.83 -4.70
N LEU A 186 -18.65 7.65 -3.70
CA LEU A 186 -17.67 8.20 -2.75
C LEU A 186 -17.93 7.54 -1.40
N ASP A 187 -16.87 6.98 -0.81
CA ASP A 187 -16.92 6.36 0.51
C ASP A 187 -15.84 7.00 1.38
N SER A 188 -16.23 7.45 2.58
CA SER A 188 -15.30 8.02 3.55
C SER A 188 -14.29 7.00 4.09
N GLU A 189 -14.57 5.70 3.97
CA GLU A 189 -13.61 4.66 4.35
C GLU A 189 -12.49 4.49 3.31
N TYR A 190 -12.71 4.88 2.06
CA TYR A 190 -11.74 4.73 0.97
C TYR A 190 -11.29 6.10 0.46
N SER A 191 -10.10 6.52 0.86
CA SER A 191 -9.53 7.78 0.37
C SER A 191 -9.11 7.68 -1.10
N PHE A 192 -9.16 8.80 -1.83
CA PHE A 192 -8.57 8.88 -3.17
C PHE A 192 -7.06 8.69 -3.16
N ALA A 193 -6.38 8.96 -2.05
CA ALA A 193 -4.97 8.64 -1.85
C ALA A 193 -4.74 7.12 -1.98
N GLU A 194 -5.54 6.32 -1.29
CA GLU A 194 -5.47 4.86 -1.32
C GLU A 194 -5.81 4.28 -2.69
N ILE A 195 -6.97 4.68 -3.24
CA ILE A 195 -7.43 4.19 -4.55
C ILE A 195 -6.43 4.59 -5.63
N GLY A 196 -5.91 5.82 -5.57
CA GLY A 196 -4.94 6.34 -6.53
C GLY A 196 -3.61 5.60 -6.49
N GLU A 197 -3.05 5.40 -5.30
CA GLU A 197 -1.79 4.67 -5.15
C GLU A 197 -1.91 3.21 -5.61
N THR A 198 -2.92 2.50 -5.10
CA THR A 198 -3.12 1.08 -5.42
C THR A 198 -3.47 0.84 -6.88
N SER A 199 -4.22 1.75 -7.52
CA SER A 199 -4.52 1.68 -8.96
C SER A 199 -3.31 2.02 -9.82
N ALA A 200 -2.50 3.03 -9.44
CA ALA A 200 -1.27 3.38 -10.15
C ALA A 200 -0.21 2.27 -10.09
N ASN A 201 -0.22 1.49 -9.00
CA ASN A 201 0.62 0.30 -8.82
C ASN A 201 0.01 -0.98 -9.43
N PHE A 202 -1.17 -0.90 -10.06
CA PHE A 202 -1.89 -2.05 -10.67
C PHE A 202 -2.25 -3.17 -9.70
N ILE A 203 -2.46 -2.85 -8.41
CA ILE A 203 -2.79 -3.81 -7.35
C ILE A 203 -4.18 -3.58 -6.74
N TRP A 204 -4.95 -2.60 -7.24
CA TRP A 204 -6.32 -2.38 -6.80
C TRP A 204 -7.23 -3.56 -7.19
N ALA A 205 -7.66 -4.33 -6.18
CA ALA A 205 -8.53 -5.49 -6.34
C ALA A 205 -10.02 -5.17 -6.10
N GLY A 206 -10.35 -3.91 -5.83
CA GLY A 206 -11.68 -3.46 -5.40
C GLY A 206 -11.81 -3.30 -3.88
N PRO A 207 -12.99 -2.90 -3.39
CA PRO A 207 -13.23 -2.70 -1.98
C PRO A 207 -13.07 -4.01 -1.19
N TYR A 208 -12.61 -3.90 0.04
CA TYR A 208 -12.48 -4.99 0.98
C TYR A 208 -13.87 -5.56 1.36
N THR A 209 -14.09 -6.85 1.07
CA THR A 209 -15.40 -7.50 1.25
C THR A 209 -15.43 -8.60 2.31
N HIS A 210 -14.31 -8.89 2.97
CA HIS A 210 -14.28 -9.96 3.96
C HIS A 210 -15.07 -9.60 5.22
N THR A 211 -15.61 -10.61 5.86
CA THR A 211 -16.42 -10.50 7.08
C THR A 211 -15.68 -11.05 8.29
N PHE A 212 -16.21 -10.79 9.48
CA PHE A 212 -15.71 -11.39 10.72
C PHE A 212 -15.69 -12.92 10.68
N ALA A 213 -16.71 -13.54 10.08
CA ALA A 213 -16.78 -15.00 9.95
C ALA A 213 -15.66 -15.55 9.05
N ASP A 214 -15.30 -14.81 8.00
CA ASP A 214 -14.18 -15.17 7.14
C ASP A 214 -12.85 -15.09 7.90
N LEU A 215 -12.65 -14.02 8.69
CA LEU A 215 -11.47 -13.87 9.54
C LEU A 215 -11.37 -15.02 10.55
N GLU A 216 -12.47 -15.34 11.22
CA GLU A 216 -12.53 -16.41 12.22
C GLU A 216 -12.21 -17.77 11.59
N ALA A 217 -12.75 -18.06 10.40
CA ALA A 217 -12.45 -19.29 9.67
C ALA A 217 -11.00 -19.35 9.17
N ALA A 218 -10.40 -18.20 8.85
CA ALA A 218 -9.02 -18.07 8.37
C ALA A 218 -7.98 -17.94 9.51
N THR A 219 -8.41 -17.95 10.77
CA THR A 219 -7.51 -17.84 11.92
C THR A 219 -7.09 -19.22 12.40
N THR A 220 -5.78 -19.42 12.56
CA THR A 220 -5.18 -20.67 13.02
C THR A 220 -4.15 -20.42 14.12
N GLN A 221 -3.94 -21.43 14.96
CA GLN A 221 -2.86 -21.45 15.94
C GLN A 221 -1.83 -22.49 15.48
N PRO A 222 -0.69 -22.08 14.90
CA PRO A 222 0.19 -23.01 14.18
C PRO A 222 1.00 -23.93 15.10
N PHE A 223 1.29 -23.50 16.33
CA PHE A 223 2.17 -24.25 17.25
C PHE A 223 1.56 -24.34 18.65
N GLU A 224 1.48 -25.55 19.20
CA GLU A 224 1.04 -25.78 20.58
C GLU A 224 2.05 -25.22 21.60
N ASP A 225 3.35 -25.25 21.28
CA ASP A 225 4.43 -24.74 22.16
C ASP A 225 4.53 -23.20 22.17
N ILE A 226 3.81 -22.51 21.28
CA ILE A 226 3.73 -21.04 21.21
C ILE A 226 2.25 -20.65 21.25
N PRO A 227 1.56 -20.85 22.40
CA PRO A 227 0.11 -20.71 22.48
C PRO A 227 -0.38 -19.27 22.30
N GLY A 228 0.50 -18.28 22.43
CA GLY A 228 0.17 -16.88 22.18
C GLY A 228 0.09 -16.50 20.69
N LEU A 229 0.54 -17.36 19.77
CA LEU A 229 0.62 -17.03 18.35
C LEU A 229 -0.64 -17.45 17.58
N TRP A 230 -1.29 -16.47 16.97
CA TRP A 230 -2.43 -16.65 16.07
C TRP A 230 -2.07 -16.11 14.69
N ILE A 231 -2.32 -16.88 13.63
CA ILE A 231 -2.09 -16.48 12.25
C ILE A 231 -3.44 -16.32 11.55
N MET A 232 -3.64 -15.17 10.91
CA MET A 232 -4.86 -14.79 10.21
C MET A 232 -4.55 -14.63 8.73
N SER A 233 -5.10 -15.51 7.88
CA SER A 233 -4.78 -15.53 6.44
C SER A 233 -5.98 -15.14 5.58
N LEU A 234 -6.25 -13.82 5.47
CA LEU A 234 -7.27 -13.26 4.57
C LEU A 234 -6.62 -12.78 3.27
N THR A 235 -6.95 -11.58 2.78
CA THR A 235 -6.28 -10.93 1.65
C THR A 235 -4.78 -10.83 1.90
N MET A 236 -4.41 -10.44 3.11
CA MET A 236 -3.02 -10.38 3.57
C MET A 236 -2.90 -11.10 4.90
N ARG A 237 -1.77 -11.80 5.08
CA ARG A 237 -1.52 -12.56 6.30
C ARG A 237 -1.10 -11.59 7.41
N GLN A 238 -1.75 -11.69 8.55
CA GLN A 238 -1.38 -11.01 9.79
C GLN A 238 -1.12 -12.02 10.89
N ALA A 239 -0.40 -11.61 11.92
CA ALA A 239 -0.23 -12.41 13.13
C ALA A 239 -0.65 -11.62 14.37
N VAL A 240 -1.24 -12.29 15.34
CA VAL A 240 -1.53 -11.75 16.66
C VAL A 240 -0.76 -12.55 17.69
N VAL A 241 0.01 -11.85 18.51
CA VAL A 241 0.83 -12.41 19.57
C VAL A 241 0.27 -11.95 20.91
N GLU A 242 -0.25 -12.90 21.68
CA GLU A 242 -0.73 -12.68 23.04
C GLU A 242 0.35 -13.06 24.04
N LEU A 243 0.64 -12.15 24.97
CA LEU A 243 1.54 -12.40 26.11
C LEU A 243 0.76 -12.46 27.43
N GLU A 244 1.34 -13.16 28.42
CA GLU A 244 0.73 -13.37 29.74
C GLU A 244 0.49 -12.08 30.53
N ASP A 245 1.27 -11.03 30.28
CA ASP A 245 1.15 -9.72 30.94
C ASP A 245 -0.10 -8.93 30.48
N GLY A 246 -0.86 -9.48 29.53
CA GLY A 246 -2.04 -8.85 28.93
C GLY A 246 -1.73 -8.10 27.64
N SER A 247 -0.47 -8.04 27.22
CA SER A 247 -0.08 -7.44 25.95
C SER A 247 -0.57 -8.28 24.78
N VAL A 248 -1.28 -7.65 23.86
CA VAL A 248 -1.63 -8.19 22.55
C VAL A 248 -0.92 -7.36 21.49
N ILE A 249 -0.06 -8.00 20.71
CA ILE A 249 0.77 -7.40 19.68
C ILE A 249 0.29 -7.91 18.33
N VAL A 250 -0.13 -7.01 17.44
CA VAL A 250 -0.47 -7.35 16.06
C VAL A 250 0.75 -7.13 15.18
N LEU A 251 1.12 -8.12 14.36
CA LEU A 251 2.16 -8.00 13.35
C LEU A 251 1.49 -7.70 12.01
N ASP A 252 1.91 -6.59 11.39
CA ASP A 252 1.39 -6.04 10.15
C ASP A 252 -0.01 -5.40 10.27
N ALA A 253 -0.36 -4.48 9.37
CA ALA A 253 -1.60 -3.69 9.46
C ALA A 253 -2.16 -3.28 8.08
N PRO A 254 -2.69 -4.24 7.30
CA PRO A 254 -3.30 -3.96 6.00
C PRO A 254 -4.55 -3.09 6.12
N PRO A 255 -4.88 -2.30 5.07
CA PRO A 255 -6.05 -1.45 5.04
C PRO A 255 -7.33 -2.27 5.25
N HIS A 256 -8.29 -1.70 5.97
CA HIS A 256 -9.62 -2.25 6.30
C HIS A 256 -9.66 -3.54 7.16
N GLN A 257 -8.67 -4.43 7.07
CA GLN A 257 -8.59 -5.67 7.86
C GLN A 257 -8.38 -5.40 9.36
N SER A 258 -7.71 -4.30 9.69
CA SER A 258 -7.49 -3.76 11.05
C SER A 258 -8.75 -3.77 11.92
N LYS A 259 -9.89 -3.33 11.38
CA LYS A 259 -11.18 -3.24 12.11
C LYS A 259 -11.69 -4.63 12.52
N LEU A 260 -11.57 -5.61 11.64
CA LEU A 260 -11.97 -6.99 11.93
C LEU A 260 -11.03 -7.64 12.96
N VAL A 261 -9.72 -7.39 12.87
CA VAL A 261 -8.75 -7.89 13.86
C VAL A 261 -9.01 -7.30 15.24
N LEU A 262 -9.28 -6.00 15.33
CA LEU A 262 -9.67 -5.33 16.58
C LEU A 262 -10.94 -5.96 17.18
N GLN A 263 -11.94 -6.26 16.35
CA GLN A 263 -13.15 -6.95 16.79
C GLN A 263 -12.83 -8.38 17.27
N TRP A 264 -12.01 -9.13 16.52
CA TRP A 264 -11.66 -10.51 16.84
C TRP A 264 -10.91 -10.61 18.17
N VAL A 265 -9.93 -9.74 18.42
CA VAL A 265 -9.18 -9.70 19.68
C VAL A 265 -10.11 -9.45 20.86
N ARG A 266 -11.09 -8.54 20.70
CA ARG A 266 -12.08 -8.26 21.76
C ARG A 266 -13.02 -9.43 22.01
N GLU A 267 -13.53 -10.06 20.96
CA GLU A 267 -14.52 -11.15 21.09
C GLU A 267 -13.90 -12.49 21.51
N ARG A 268 -12.69 -12.81 21.02
CA ARG A 268 -12.02 -14.09 21.28
C ARG A 268 -11.09 -14.07 22.47
N LEU A 269 -10.26 -13.03 22.60
CA LEU A 269 -9.28 -12.94 23.68
C LEU A 269 -9.83 -12.17 24.89
N GLY A 270 -10.94 -11.44 24.74
CA GLY A 270 -11.49 -10.60 25.80
C GLY A 270 -10.55 -9.44 26.19
N LYS A 271 -9.61 -9.09 25.30
CA LYS A 271 -8.55 -8.11 25.50
C LYS A 271 -8.65 -6.99 24.47
N ASN A 272 -7.86 -5.94 24.66
CA ASN A 272 -7.65 -4.91 23.65
C ASN A 272 -6.25 -5.07 23.04
N VAL A 273 -6.11 -4.67 21.78
CA VAL A 273 -4.79 -4.58 21.14
C VAL A 273 -3.96 -3.52 21.86
N THR A 274 -2.80 -3.92 22.34
CA THR A 274 -1.90 -3.03 23.11
C THR A 274 -0.81 -2.44 22.24
N HIS A 275 -0.31 -3.21 21.28
CA HIS A 275 0.77 -2.82 20.40
C HIS A 275 0.45 -3.27 18.97
N VAL A 276 0.86 -2.47 18.00
CA VAL A 276 0.93 -2.84 16.60
C VAL A 276 2.38 -2.71 16.17
N TRP A 277 2.95 -3.81 15.69
CA TRP A 277 4.26 -3.80 15.10
C TRP A 277 4.11 -3.69 13.60
N VAL A 278 4.67 -2.61 13.08
CA VAL A 278 4.60 -2.27 11.66
C VAL A 278 6.01 -2.33 11.13
N ILE A 279 6.28 -3.32 10.29
CA ILE A 279 7.44 -3.30 9.40
C ILE A 279 7.13 -2.24 8.32
N ARG A 280 8.12 -1.46 7.85
CA ARG A 280 8.07 -0.45 6.74
C ARG A 280 8.01 1.10 6.97
N PRO A 281 8.91 1.72 7.76
CA PRO A 281 8.95 3.21 7.96
C PRO A 281 9.92 4.20 7.20
N THR A 282 10.18 4.02 5.90
CA THR A 282 11.00 4.84 4.97
C THR A 282 10.56 4.64 3.52
N HIS A 283 10.12 3.44 3.12
CA HIS A 283 9.07 3.34 2.11
C HIS A 283 8.04 2.29 2.52
N HIS A 284 6.80 2.66 2.26
CA HIS A 284 5.65 2.53 3.13
C HIS A 284 4.55 1.91 2.29
N HIS A 285 4.73 0.71 1.77
CA HIS A 285 3.65 0.15 0.97
C HIS A 285 2.40 0.13 1.84
N HIS A 286 1.40 0.89 1.38
CA HIS A 286 0.26 1.23 2.20
C HIS A 286 -0.66 0.03 2.43
N ASP A 287 -0.45 -1.05 1.67
CA ASP A 287 -1.00 -2.38 1.87
C ASP A 287 -0.57 -3.04 3.20
N HIS A 288 0.49 -2.57 3.87
CA HIS A 288 0.93 -3.08 5.19
C HIS A 288 0.69 -2.11 6.35
N ALA A 289 0.41 -0.84 6.04
CA ALA A 289 0.49 0.23 7.03
C ALA A 289 -0.80 1.05 7.20
N PHE A 290 -1.68 1.10 6.19
CA PHE A 290 -2.89 1.93 6.30
C PHE A 290 -3.82 1.53 7.45
N GLY A 291 -3.84 0.26 7.87
CA GLY A 291 -4.60 -0.19 9.02
C GLY A 291 -4.09 0.33 10.37
N VAL A 292 -2.90 0.92 10.44
CA VAL A 292 -2.30 1.44 11.69
C VAL A 292 -3.17 2.52 12.31
N VAL A 293 -3.82 3.35 11.50
CA VAL A 293 -4.69 4.43 11.98
C VAL A 293 -5.81 3.92 12.88
N ASP A 294 -6.38 2.76 12.56
CA ASP A 294 -7.45 2.14 13.34
C ASP A 294 -6.92 1.59 14.68
N PHE A 295 -5.73 0.99 14.68
CA PHE A 295 -5.09 0.49 15.91
C PHE A 295 -4.72 1.63 16.86
N VAL A 296 -4.16 2.72 16.32
CA VAL A 296 -3.83 3.92 17.09
C VAL A 296 -5.09 4.57 17.64
N ALA A 297 -6.16 4.69 16.84
CA ALA A 297 -7.45 5.20 17.28
C ALA A 297 -8.08 4.31 18.38
N ALA A 298 -7.81 3.01 18.38
CA ALA A 298 -8.20 2.08 19.44
C ALA A 298 -7.32 2.15 20.70
N GLY A 299 -6.26 2.98 20.70
CA GLY A 299 -5.36 3.20 21.82
C GLY A 299 -4.11 2.31 21.84
N ALA A 300 -3.83 1.57 20.77
CA ALA A 300 -2.61 0.77 20.66
C ALA A 300 -1.36 1.64 20.50
N LYS A 301 -0.22 1.10 20.93
CA LYS A 301 1.11 1.70 20.71
C LYS A 301 1.72 1.19 19.42
N VAL A 302 2.43 2.04 18.70
CA VAL A 302 3.16 1.67 17.48
C VAL A 302 4.58 1.26 17.84
N ILE A 303 5.01 0.09 17.38
CA ILE A 303 6.40 -0.38 17.47
C ILE A 303 7.05 -0.21 16.09
N ALA A 304 8.13 0.56 16.02
CA ALA A 304 8.87 0.78 14.77
C ALA A 304 10.38 1.04 15.01
N PRO A 305 11.27 0.79 14.03
CA PRO A 305 12.67 1.22 14.11
C PRO A 305 12.84 2.73 14.36
N GLU A 306 13.87 3.12 15.12
CA GLU A 306 14.16 4.52 15.47
C GLU A 306 14.28 5.45 14.25
N HIS A 307 14.92 4.97 13.18
CA HIS A 307 15.21 5.77 11.98
C HIS A 307 13.96 6.16 11.16
N ALA A 308 12.82 5.69 11.64
CA ALA A 308 11.65 5.49 10.83
C ALA A 308 10.38 5.93 11.61
N ALA A 309 10.54 6.10 12.93
CA ALA A 309 9.52 6.68 13.80
C ALA A 309 8.99 8.04 13.32
N ASN A 310 9.81 8.83 12.61
CA ASN A 310 9.39 10.13 12.06
C ASN A 310 8.29 9.99 11.00
N TYR A 311 8.16 8.85 10.33
CA TYR A 311 7.09 8.63 9.36
C TYR A 311 5.70 8.68 10.01
N TYR A 312 5.58 8.17 11.24
CA TYR A 312 4.33 8.12 11.99
C TYR A 312 4.04 9.39 12.80
N SER A 313 4.87 10.43 12.71
CA SER A 313 4.72 11.65 13.52
C SER A 313 3.38 12.34 13.30
N ASN A 314 2.79 12.19 12.11
CA ASN A 314 1.54 12.82 11.71
C ASN A 314 0.30 12.09 12.23
N LEU A 315 0.43 10.89 12.80
CA LEU A 315 -0.68 10.15 13.43
C LEU A 315 -1.08 10.71 14.81
N ASN A 316 -0.56 11.88 15.19
CA ASN A 316 -0.78 12.50 16.51
C ASN A 316 -0.50 11.56 17.69
N LEU A 317 0.52 10.70 17.54
CA LEU A 317 0.95 9.79 18.61
C LEU A 317 1.47 10.59 19.81
N THR A 318 1.05 10.22 21.01
CA THR A 318 1.70 10.69 22.23
C THR A 318 3.08 10.04 22.37
N ALA A 319 3.99 10.69 23.11
CA ALA A 319 5.36 10.19 23.27
C ALA A 319 5.43 8.77 23.89
N ASP A 320 4.40 8.37 24.63
CA ASP A 320 4.25 7.05 25.26
C ASP A 320 3.54 6.00 24.38
N GLN A 321 3.01 6.42 23.22
CA GLN A 321 2.43 5.55 22.19
C GLN A 321 3.42 5.07 21.14
N MET A 322 4.67 5.56 21.16
CA MET A 322 5.70 5.15 20.22
C MET A 322 6.80 4.36 20.93
N VAL A 323 7.00 3.11 20.52
CA VAL A 323 8.06 2.22 21.01
C VAL A 323 9.07 2.01 19.90
N THR A 324 10.34 2.30 20.17
CA THR A 324 11.39 2.23 19.14
C THR A 324 12.53 1.31 19.52
N TYR A 325 13.21 0.79 18.50
CA TYR A 325 14.42 0.00 18.63
C TYR A 325 15.46 0.44 17.59
N LYS A 326 16.74 0.25 17.93
CA LYS A 326 17.86 0.76 17.13
C LYS A 326 17.93 0.08 15.77
N ARG A 327 18.38 0.83 14.75
CA ARG A 327 18.74 0.28 13.44
C ARG A 327 19.78 -0.85 13.61
N GLY A 328 19.51 -2.00 13.01
CA GLY A 328 20.28 -3.23 13.15
C GLY A 328 20.18 -3.92 14.51
N GLY A 329 19.30 -3.44 15.38
CA GLY A 329 19.01 -4.04 16.67
C GLY A 329 17.74 -4.88 16.64
N SER A 330 17.40 -5.41 17.81
CA SER A 330 16.16 -6.15 18.03
C SER A 330 15.39 -5.63 19.23
N LEU A 331 14.06 -5.65 19.16
CA LEU A 331 13.19 -5.55 20.34
C LEU A 331 12.70 -6.95 20.72
N VAL A 332 13.00 -7.39 21.94
CA VAL A 332 12.56 -8.69 22.45
C VAL A 332 11.46 -8.50 23.49
N LEU A 333 10.29 -9.07 23.23
CA LEU A 333 9.15 -9.14 24.14
C LEU A 333 8.96 -10.60 24.54
N LYS A 334 8.76 -10.89 25.83
CA LYS A 334 8.71 -12.27 26.32
C LYS A 334 7.85 -12.44 27.56
N ASP A 335 7.33 -13.65 27.73
CA ASP A 335 6.67 -14.12 28.94
C ASP A 335 7.23 -15.49 29.36
N SER A 336 6.48 -16.27 30.16
CA SER A 336 6.94 -17.59 30.62
C SER A 336 6.84 -18.70 29.55
N GLN A 337 6.17 -18.44 28.42
CA GLN A 337 5.88 -19.43 27.38
C GLN A 337 6.43 -19.05 26.01
N THR A 338 6.44 -17.77 25.66
CA THR A 338 6.77 -17.24 24.34
C THR A 338 7.82 -16.12 24.43
N GLN A 339 8.69 -16.09 23.44
CA GLN A 339 9.58 -14.98 23.13
C GLN A 339 9.31 -14.51 21.70
N LEU A 340 9.02 -13.22 21.53
CA LEU A 340 8.93 -12.50 20.27
C LEU A 340 10.15 -11.59 20.11
N ALA A 341 10.94 -11.79 19.07
CA ALA A 341 12.05 -10.92 18.68
C ALA A 341 11.70 -10.20 17.38
N LEU A 342 11.70 -8.87 17.41
CA LEU A 342 11.47 -7.99 16.26
C LEU A 342 12.83 -7.46 15.82
N VAL A 343 13.30 -7.83 14.63
CA VAL A 343 14.68 -7.59 14.19
C VAL A 343 14.71 -6.66 12.98
N ASP A 344 15.56 -5.63 13.02
CA ASP A 344 15.81 -4.72 11.90
C ASP A 344 16.90 -5.25 10.96
N MET A 345 16.63 -5.32 9.65
CA MET A 345 17.55 -5.85 8.63
C MET A 345 18.51 -4.80 8.04
N GLN A 346 18.64 -3.62 8.66
CA GLN A 346 19.63 -2.58 8.30
C GLN A 346 19.57 -2.05 6.86
N ALA A 347 18.36 -1.84 6.34
CA ALA A 347 18.06 -1.54 4.95
C ALA A 347 18.22 -2.71 4.01
N THR A 348 17.15 -2.91 3.23
CA THR A 348 16.98 -3.97 2.26
C THR A 348 16.72 -3.39 0.88
N LEU A 349 16.95 -4.20 -0.15
CA LEU A 349 16.58 -3.93 -1.54
C LEU A 349 15.09 -3.66 -1.70
N HIS A 350 14.27 -4.26 -0.84
CA HIS A 350 12.89 -3.87 -0.74
C HIS A 350 12.83 -2.49 -0.07
N SER A 351 13.00 -2.38 1.27
CA SER A 351 12.92 -1.10 2.03
C SER A 351 14.10 -0.83 2.95
N GLU A 352 14.37 0.45 3.26
CA GLU A 352 15.43 0.83 4.20
C GLU A 352 15.19 0.38 5.67
N ASP A 353 13.97 -0.02 6.01
CA ASP A 353 13.49 -0.24 7.37
C ASP A 353 12.87 -1.63 7.60
N HIS A 354 13.12 -2.54 6.65
CA HIS A 354 12.53 -3.88 6.70
C HIS A 354 13.03 -4.58 7.95
N GLY A 355 12.14 -5.28 8.62
CA GLY A 355 12.47 -6.20 9.69
C GLY A 355 11.67 -7.49 9.58
N TYR A 356 12.09 -8.51 10.32
CA TYR A 356 11.34 -9.76 10.44
C TYR A 356 11.07 -10.04 11.92
N ALA A 357 9.98 -10.74 12.20
CA ALA A 357 9.63 -11.17 13.55
C ALA A 357 9.94 -12.65 13.70
N ILE A 358 10.58 -13.02 14.81
CA ILE A 358 10.78 -14.41 15.20
C ILE A 358 10.01 -14.68 16.49
N LEU A 359 9.26 -15.77 16.49
CA LEU A 359 8.66 -16.33 17.69
C LEU A 359 9.25 -17.69 18.02
N LEU A 360 9.58 -17.84 19.29
CA LEU A 360 10.17 -19.02 19.90
C LEU A 360 9.45 -19.30 21.23
N PRO A 361 9.45 -20.56 21.71
CA PRO A 361 9.14 -20.82 23.11
C PRO A 361 10.13 -20.09 24.02
N ALA A 362 9.69 -19.67 25.22
CA ALA A 362 10.53 -18.97 26.19
C ALA A 362 11.78 -19.77 26.61
N CYS A 363 11.69 -21.09 26.49
CA CYS A 363 12.76 -22.05 26.78
C CYS A 363 12.98 -22.94 25.56
N PRO A 364 13.62 -22.43 24.49
CA PRO A 364 13.76 -23.19 23.26
C PRO A 364 14.71 -24.37 23.47
N THR A 365 14.47 -25.44 22.72
CA THR A 365 15.35 -26.60 22.58
C THR A 365 15.83 -26.67 21.13
N ALA A 366 16.77 -27.57 20.82
CA ALA A 366 17.26 -27.75 19.46
C ALA A 366 16.16 -28.13 18.43
N ASN A 367 15.01 -28.63 18.91
CA ASN A 367 13.88 -29.05 18.06
C ASN A 367 12.62 -28.20 18.28
N SER A 368 12.71 -27.10 19.03
CA SER A 368 11.55 -26.25 19.28
C SER A 368 11.05 -25.61 17.98
N PRO A 369 9.73 -25.36 17.87
CA PRO A 369 9.19 -24.63 16.74
C PRO A 369 9.77 -23.22 16.71
N THR A 370 10.02 -22.72 15.50
CA THR A 370 10.45 -21.34 15.24
C THR A 370 9.53 -20.79 14.18
N ALA A 371 8.78 -19.74 14.50
CA ALA A 371 7.96 -19.02 13.54
C ALA A 371 8.72 -17.77 13.08
N ILE A 372 8.78 -17.54 11.78
CA ILE A 372 9.27 -16.30 11.20
C ILE A 372 8.08 -15.65 10.50
N PHE A 373 7.77 -14.41 10.86
CA PHE A 373 6.82 -13.59 10.14
C PHE A 373 7.59 -12.51 9.37
N GLU A 374 7.38 -12.45 8.06
CA GLU A 374 8.02 -11.50 7.14
C GLU A 374 7.00 -11.02 6.11
N ALA A 375 7.20 -9.85 5.51
CA ALA A 375 6.21 -9.26 4.62
C ALA A 375 6.35 -9.72 3.15
N ASP A 376 7.44 -9.30 2.49
CA ASP A 376 7.58 -9.29 1.02
C ASP A 376 8.88 -9.88 0.49
N HIS A 377 9.68 -10.55 1.31
CA HIS A 377 10.93 -11.13 0.83
C HIS A 377 10.73 -12.46 0.12
N GLY A 378 9.62 -13.17 0.35
CA GLY A 378 9.33 -14.42 -0.35
C GLY A 378 7.86 -14.69 -0.63
N ASN A 379 7.55 -14.99 -1.89
CA ASN A 379 6.27 -15.56 -2.28
C ASN A 379 6.48 -16.88 -3.04
N LEU A 380 6.20 -18.02 -2.38
CA LEU A 380 6.37 -19.35 -3.00
C LEU A 380 5.54 -19.55 -4.26
N ALA A 381 4.36 -18.94 -4.35
CA ALA A 381 3.50 -19.10 -5.53
C ALA A 381 4.10 -18.44 -6.78
N LEU A 382 4.99 -17.46 -6.59
CA LEU A 382 5.59 -16.68 -7.67
C LEU A 382 7.11 -16.85 -7.72
N ILE A 383 7.68 -17.85 -7.05
CA ILE A 383 9.13 -17.93 -6.82
C ILE A 383 9.98 -17.93 -8.10
N ASP A 384 9.44 -18.42 -9.23
CA ASP A 384 10.13 -18.41 -10.52
C ASP A 384 10.21 -17.02 -11.18
N ALA A 385 9.25 -16.14 -10.87
CA ALA A 385 9.15 -14.77 -11.41
C ALA A 385 9.52 -13.69 -10.39
N PHE A 386 9.67 -14.07 -9.11
CA PHE A 386 9.98 -13.18 -8.01
C PHE A 386 11.42 -12.65 -8.09
N ASP A 387 11.69 -11.48 -7.47
CA ASP A 387 13.05 -10.96 -7.41
C ASP A 387 13.88 -11.78 -6.41
N HIS A 388 14.74 -12.66 -6.93
CA HIS A 388 15.63 -13.50 -6.11
C HIS A 388 16.65 -12.68 -5.30
N GLY A 389 16.87 -11.41 -5.63
CA GLY A 389 17.67 -10.50 -4.79
C GLY A 389 17.04 -10.30 -3.41
N LEU A 390 15.71 -10.22 -3.33
CA LEU A 390 14.98 -10.08 -2.07
C LEU A 390 15.11 -11.35 -1.22
N LEU A 391 14.91 -12.52 -1.83
CA LEU A 391 15.07 -13.81 -1.15
C LEU A 391 16.50 -14.01 -0.62
N GLN A 392 17.50 -13.69 -1.43
CA GLN A 392 18.91 -13.78 -1.04
C GLN A 392 19.21 -12.92 0.18
N GLU A 393 18.71 -11.69 0.21
CA GLU A 393 18.90 -10.75 1.31
C GLU A 393 18.21 -11.20 2.61
N LEU A 394 16.99 -11.73 2.51
CA LEU A 394 16.34 -12.37 3.65
C LEU A 394 17.21 -13.50 4.20
N PHE A 395 17.66 -14.42 3.36
CA PHE A 395 18.46 -15.55 3.82
C PHE A 395 19.80 -15.12 4.41
N ASP A 396 20.48 -14.12 3.84
CA ASP A 396 21.73 -13.60 4.37
C ASP A 396 21.54 -12.99 5.78
N ASN A 397 20.43 -12.28 6.01
CA ASN A 397 20.08 -11.77 7.34
C ASN A 397 19.71 -12.88 8.33
N LEU A 398 18.91 -13.87 7.91
CA LEU A 398 18.57 -15.03 8.74
C LEU A 398 19.82 -15.84 9.12
N VAL A 399 20.76 -16.00 8.19
CA VAL A 399 22.07 -16.64 8.46
C VAL A 399 22.91 -15.80 9.42
N HIS A 400 22.97 -14.49 9.22
CA HIS A 400 23.69 -13.58 10.11
C HIS A 400 23.19 -13.73 11.55
N ASP A 401 21.87 -13.78 11.73
CA ASP A 401 21.23 -13.89 13.04
C ASP A 401 21.11 -15.33 13.56
N LYS A 402 21.61 -16.31 12.79
CA LYS A 402 21.64 -17.75 13.08
C LYS A 402 20.27 -18.35 13.35
N VAL A 403 19.30 -17.97 12.51
CA VAL A 403 17.93 -18.47 12.60
C VAL A 403 17.90 -19.95 12.23
N ALA A 404 17.08 -20.72 12.93
CA ALA A 404 17.04 -22.17 12.81
C ALA A 404 16.60 -22.65 11.42
N LEU A 405 17.22 -23.72 10.92
CA LEU A 405 16.89 -24.28 9.59
C LEU A 405 15.46 -24.86 9.55
N ASN A 406 14.96 -25.35 10.68
CA ASN A 406 13.60 -25.90 10.83
C ASN A 406 12.52 -24.83 11.01
N ALA A 407 12.86 -23.54 10.86
CA ALA A 407 11.91 -22.46 11.01
C ALA A 407 10.79 -22.51 9.95
N HIS A 408 9.60 -22.08 10.35
CA HIS A 408 8.44 -21.93 9.48
C HIS A 408 8.27 -20.46 9.12
N LEU A 409 8.21 -20.17 7.81
CA LEU A 409 8.10 -18.83 7.27
C LEU A 409 6.64 -18.53 6.94
N PHE A 410 6.11 -17.46 7.55
CA PHE A 410 4.81 -16.88 7.29
C PHE A 410 5.01 -15.55 6.55
N PRO A 411 5.04 -15.56 5.21
CA PRO A 411 5.08 -14.33 4.44
C PRO A 411 3.74 -13.57 4.57
N ALA A 412 3.70 -12.26 4.41
CA ALA A 412 2.42 -11.52 4.36
C ALA A 412 1.65 -11.86 3.07
N HIS A 413 2.39 -12.16 1.99
CA HIS A 413 1.86 -12.52 0.68
C HIS A 413 2.19 -13.97 0.30
N GLY A 414 1.17 -14.73 -0.11
CA GLY A 414 1.35 -16.07 -0.67
C GLY A 414 1.42 -17.22 0.36
N PRO A 415 1.91 -18.41 -0.04
CA PRO A 415 1.87 -19.60 0.81
C PRO A 415 2.91 -19.55 1.93
N ASP A 416 2.52 -19.93 3.15
CA ASP A 416 3.43 -20.24 4.25
C ASP A 416 4.04 -21.64 4.08
N ALA A 417 5.30 -21.79 4.50
CA ALA A 417 6.00 -23.07 4.47
C ALA A 417 7.25 -23.06 5.35
N ASN A 418 7.85 -24.23 5.54
CA ASN A 418 9.17 -24.34 6.15
C ASN A 418 10.21 -23.60 5.31
N LEU A 419 11.21 -22.99 5.97
CA LEU A 419 12.30 -22.25 5.35
C LEU A 419 13.00 -23.04 4.23
N THR A 420 13.16 -24.35 4.42
CA THR A 420 13.74 -25.27 3.42
C THR A 420 13.01 -25.29 2.08
N SER A 421 11.69 -25.04 2.07
CA SER A 421 10.88 -24.96 0.85
C SER A 421 11.20 -23.72 0.02
N PHE A 422 11.68 -22.63 0.64
CA PHE A 422 12.12 -21.42 -0.05
C PHE A 422 13.60 -21.52 -0.48
N LEU A 423 14.44 -22.17 0.34
CA LEU A 423 15.87 -22.34 0.06
C LEU A 423 16.14 -23.19 -1.19
N SER A 424 15.37 -24.26 -1.38
CA SER A 424 15.61 -25.20 -2.49
C SER A 424 15.42 -24.56 -3.88
N PRO A 425 14.31 -23.85 -4.17
CA PRO A 425 14.15 -23.13 -5.44
C PRO A 425 15.18 -22.00 -5.63
N ALA A 426 15.55 -21.30 -4.55
CA ALA A 426 16.54 -20.23 -4.59
C ALA A 426 17.99 -20.73 -4.75
N GLY A 427 18.23 -22.04 -4.56
CA GLY A 427 19.58 -22.61 -4.61
C GLY A 427 20.49 -22.14 -3.48
N PHE A 428 19.94 -21.60 -2.40
CA PHE A 428 20.70 -21.04 -1.27
C PHE A 428 21.14 -22.16 -0.31
N LYS A 429 22.44 -22.17 0.06
CA LYS A 429 22.97 -23.14 1.03
C LYS A 429 22.90 -22.54 2.44
N TYR A 430 21.97 -23.05 3.23
CA TYR A 430 21.73 -22.58 4.58
C TYR A 430 22.46 -23.47 5.62
N PRO A 431 23.15 -22.90 6.63
CA PRO A 431 23.79 -23.68 7.69
C PRO A 431 22.79 -24.40 8.61
N ASP A 432 23.19 -25.51 9.22
CA ASP A 432 22.33 -26.30 10.11
C ASP A 432 22.25 -25.67 11.52
N PHE A 433 21.63 -24.50 11.60
CA PHE A 433 21.38 -23.80 12.86
C PHE A 433 20.15 -24.37 13.57
N SER A 434 20.22 -24.37 14.91
CA SER A 434 19.11 -24.73 15.79
C SER A 434 18.49 -23.49 16.44
N PRO A 435 17.29 -23.60 17.04
CA PRO A 435 16.67 -22.49 17.77
C PRO A 435 17.53 -21.95 18.93
N LEU A 436 18.51 -22.73 19.41
CA LEU A 436 19.45 -22.31 20.45
C LEU A 436 20.53 -21.35 19.95
N ASP A 437 20.80 -21.35 18.64
CA ASP A 437 21.89 -20.59 18.03
C ASP A 437 21.51 -19.13 17.73
N PHE A 438 20.21 -18.81 17.77
CA PHE A 438 19.67 -17.49 17.44
C PHE A 438 20.29 -16.38 18.29
N ILE A 439 20.84 -15.36 17.64
CA ILE A 439 21.67 -14.33 18.30
C ILE A 439 20.85 -13.43 19.23
N HIS A 440 19.60 -13.15 18.87
CA HIS A 440 18.72 -12.27 19.66
C HIS A 440 17.89 -13.06 20.70
N ASN A 441 18.22 -14.34 20.91
CA ASN A 441 17.54 -15.18 21.88
C ASN A 441 17.80 -14.68 23.32
N GLN A 442 16.74 -14.62 24.14
CA GLN A 442 16.81 -14.19 25.54
C GLN A 442 16.02 -15.17 26.42
N PRO A 443 16.46 -16.44 26.49
CA PRO A 443 15.71 -17.50 27.15
C PRO A 443 15.43 -17.15 28.61
N SER A 444 14.25 -17.55 29.09
CA SER A 444 13.78 -17.29 30.46
C SER A 444 13.82 -18.53 31.36
N CYS A 445 14.58 -19.57 30.97
CA CYS A 445 14.79 -20.80 31.74
C CYS A 445 15.85 -20.72 32.83
#